data_AF-A0A2E1KQA8-F1
#
_entry.id   AF-A0A2E1KQA8-F1
#
_cell.length_a   1.000
_cell.length_b   1.000
_cell.length_c   1.000
_cell.angle_alpha   90.00
_cell.angle_beta   90.00
_cell.angle_gamma   90.00
#
_symmetry.space_group_name_H-M   'P 1'
#
loop_
_entity.id
_entity.type
_entity.pdbx_description
1 polymer ?
#
loop_
_entity_poly.entity_id
_entity_poly.type
_entity_poly.pdbx_seq_one_letter_code
_entity_poly.pdbx_strand_id
1 'polypeptide(L)'
;MRSARVPEDFGEWLDIPNASERFQEALDVAARAATEGIEVYANLDHAAIFTDPPYRVAGPLTQLGYEVGWDARCYPSPVDGCDYINVSAKLPADSAARRRGWFDHVAIVHPVDIAARDQMISQGYGNPFLHHLTWGIVPPARQGKEDLAYANRVIPYMVDVRRRMRDVIGQPPGTLILALPSGVVSHRDFDSLSSHWLADVSPDEVQIESMQGGGFLLQFFVLTGGRIEVALREGTTQTFNPKSVDKISRDEISTDQGVAPGTG
;
A
#
# COMPACT_ATOMS: atom_id res chain seq x y z
N MET A 1 -8.88 -18.69 -9.91
CA MET A 1 -8.66 -17.33 -9.38
C MET A 1 -9.73 -17.04 -8.34
N ARG A 2 -9.33 -16.56 -7.16
CA ARG A 2 -10.31 -15.99 -6.22
C ARG A 2 -10.74 -14.63 -6.78
N SER A 3 -12.04 -14.37 -6.83
CA SER A 3 -12.53 -13.05 -7.26
C SER A 3 -12.04 -11.99 -6.28
N ALA A 4 -11.51 -10.89 -6.80
CA ALA A 4 -11.25 -9.66 -6.04
C ALA A 4 -12.57 -9.16 -5.42
N ARG A 5 -12.48 -8.60 -4.20
CA ARG A 5 -13.61 -8.15 -3.39
C ARG A 5 -13.26 -6.87 -2.66
N VAL A 6 -14.31 -6.10 -2.40
CA VAL A 6 -14.32 -4.93 -1.52
C VAL A 6 -15.30 -5.19 -0.37
N PRO A 7 -15.25 -4.43 0.74
CA PRO A 7 -16.11 -4.71 1.89
C PRO A 7 -17.60 -4.52 1.54
N GLU A 8 -18.41 -5.55 1.79
CA GLU A 8 -19.84 -5.57 1.44
C GLU A 8 -20.69 -4.61 2.29
N ASP A 9 -20.30 -4.40 3.54
CA ASP A 9 -20.99 -3.61 4.56
C ASP A 9 -20.27 -2.29 4.89
N PHE A 10 -19.36 -1.82 4.02
CA PHE A 10 -18.49 -0.66 4.32
C PHE A 10 -19.25 0.57 4.85
N GLY A 11 -20.31 0.97 4.17
CA GLY A 11 -21.12 2.14 4.52
C GLY A 11 -21.93 2.01 5.81
N GLU A 12 -22.06 0.80 6.36
CA GLU A 12 -22.69 0.58 7.67
C GLU A 12 -21.74 0.94 8.82
N TRP A 13 -20.42 0.93 8.56
CA TRP A 13 -19.38 1.15 9.55
C TRP A 13 -18.67 2.49 9.39
N LEU A 14 -18.41 2.91 8.15
CA LEU A 14 -17.65 4.13 7.86
C LEU A 14 -18.39 4.99 6.82
N ASP A 15 -18.72 6.21 7.21
CA ASP A 15 -19.27 7.25 6.33
C ASP A 15 -18.13 7.98 5.63
N ILE A 16 -17.68 7.44 4.49
CA ILE A 16 -16.60 8.00 3.66
C ILE A 16 -17.13 8.29 2.26
N PRO A 17 -17.34 9.56 1.88
CA PRO A 17 -18.04 9.92 0.64
C PRO A 17 -17.44 9.35 -0.64
N ASN A 18 -16.10 9.32 -0.73
CA ASN A 18 -15.39 8.86 -1.93
C ASN A 18 -15.14 7.33 -1.98
N ALA A 19 -15.70 6.55 -1.04
CA ALA A 19 -15.41 5.11 -0.96
C ALA A 19 -15.86 4.30 -2.18
N SER A 20 -17.07 4.57 -2.68
CA SER A 20 -17.61 3.84 -3.83
C SER A 20 -16.75 4.04 -5.09
N GLU A 21 -16.29 5.27 -5.33
CA GLU A 21 -15.37 5.58 -6.43
C GLU A 21 -14.05 4.82 -6.28
N ARG A 22 -13.44 4.85 -5.08
CA ARG A 22 -12.19 4.13 -4.80
C ARG A 22 -12.32 2.63 -4.96
N PHE A 23 -13.43 2.03 -4.52
CA PHE A 23 -13.67 0.61 -4.69
C PHE A 23 -13.85 0.22 -6.16
N GLN A 24 -14.54 1.04 -6.95
CA GLN A 24 -14.67 0.77 -8.38
C GLN A 24 -13.31 0.80 -9.08
N GLU A 25 -12.49 1.82 -8.81
CA GLU A 25 -11.13 1.91 -9.35
C GLU A 25 -10.26 0.70 -8.96
N ALA A 26 -10.34 0.28 -7.69
CA ALA A 26 -9.63 -0.89 -7.22
C ALA A 26 -10.07 -2.15 -7.98
N LEU A 27 -11.38 -2.38 -8.14
CA LEU A 27 -11.90 -3.52 -8.87
C LEU A 27 -11.51 -3.50 -10.35
N ASP A 28 -11.49 -2.32 -10.99
CA ASP A 28 -11.06 -2.15 -12.37
C ASP A 28 -9.57 -2.48 -12.54
N VAL A 29 -8.72 -2.02 -11.63
CA VAL A 29 -7.29 -2.38 -11.61
C VAL A 29 -7.11 -3.89 -11.42
N ALA A 30 -7.85 -4.51 -10.49
CA ALA A 30 -7.77 -5.95 -10.26
C ALA A 30 -8.22 -6.76 -11.48
N ALA A 31 -9.28 -6.34 -12.17
CA ALA A 31 -9.77 -6.99 -13.38
C ALA A 31 -8.72 -6.93 -14.51
N ARG A 32 -8.10 -5.77 -14.72
CA ARG A 32 -7.03 -5.62 -15.74
C ARG A 32 -5.75 -6.34 -15.32
N ALA A 33 -5.42 -6.39 -14.04
CA ALA A 33 -4.31 -7.20 -13.54
C ALA A 33 -4.50 -8.68 -13.86
N ALA A 34 -5.73 -9.19 -13.70
CA ALA A 34 -6.06 -10.57 -14.03
C ALA A 34 -5.91 -10.87 -15.54
N THR A 35 -6.25 -9.93 -16.44
CA THR A 35 -6.05 -10.13 -17.89
C THR A 35 -4.57 -10.24 -18.24
N GLU A 36 -3.72 -9.50 -17.53
CA GLU A 36 -2.27 -9.63 -17.65
C GLU A 36 -1.70 -10.75 -16.80
N GLY A 37 -2.51 -11.65 -16.23
CA GLY A 37 -2.06 -12.83 -15.48
C GLY A 37 -1.36 -12.52 -14.15
N ILE A 38 -1.63 -11.36 -13.55
CA ILE A 38 -1.16 -10.99 -12.21
C ILE A 38 -2.20 -11.43 -11.19
N GLU A 39 -1.78 -12.27 -10.24
CA GLU A 39 -2.68 -12.76 -9.20
C GLU A 39 -2.65 -11.84 -7.98
N VAL A 40 -3.82 -11.28 -7.67
CA VAL A 40 -4.07 -10.50 -6.45
C VAL A 40 -4.79 -11.36 -5.42
N TYR A 41 -4.63 -11.04 -4.14
CA TYR A 41 -5.46 -11.60 -3.08
C TYR A 41 -6.93 -11.18 -3.26
N ALA A 42 -7.83 -11.97 -2.67
CA ALA A 42 -9.26 -11.70 -2.76
C ALA A 42 -9.65 -10.39 -2.08
N ASN A 43 -9.02 -10.06 -0.96
CA ASN A 43 -9.22 -8.80 -0.25
C ASN A 43 -8.04 -7.87 -0.56
N LEU A 44 -8.31 -6.58 -0.45
CA LEU A 44 -7.29 -5.54 -0.41
C LEU A 44 -6.35 -5.74 0.80
N ASP A 45 -5.06 -5.47 0.62
CA ASP A 45 -4.06 -5.55 1.71
C ASP A 45 -4.22 -4.39 2.68
N HIS A 46 -4.42 -3.18 2.14
CA HIS A 46 -4.33 -1.95 2.90
C HIS A 46 -5.26 -0.85 2.38
N ALA A 47 -5.69 0.05 3.27
CA ALA A 47 -6.35 1.31 2.95
C ALA A 47 -5.76 2.46 3.77
N ALA A 48 -5.40 3.56 3.11
CA ALA A 48 -5.05 4.81 3.77
C ALA A 48 -6.27 5.73 3.87
N ILE A 49 -6.67 6.06 5.08
CA ILE A 49 -7.85 6.88 5.37
C ILE A 49 -7.41 8.15 6.10
N PHE A 50 -7.58 9.29 5.45
CA PHE A 50 -7.30 10.59 6.05
C PHE A 50 -8.50 11.05 6.85
N THR A 51 -8.27 11.50 8.08
CA THR A 51 -9.34 11.89 8.99
C THR A 51 -8.86 12.85 10.07
N ASP A 52 -9.74 13.77 10.47
CA ASP A 52 -9.58 14.60 11.66
C ASP A 52 -10.96 14.80 12.32
N PRO A 53 -11.18 14.36 13.57
CA PRO A 53 -10.26 13.65 14.46
C PRO A 53 -10.12 12.14 14.11
N PRO A 54 -9.04 11.47 14.56
CA PRO A 54 -8.76 10.07 14.21
C PRO A 54 -9.80 9.06 14.72
N TYR A 55 -10.51 9.38 15.81
CA TYR A 55 -11.50 8.46 16.38
C TYR A 55 -12.70 8.19 15.46
N ARG A 56 -12.97 9.06 14.47
CA ARG A 56 -14.05 8.85 13.49
C ARG A 56 -13.85 7.59 12.65
N VAL A 57 -12.60 7.17 12.49
CA VAL A 57 -12.22 5.94 11.78
C VAL A 57 -11.80 4.86 12.78
N ALA A 58 -10.95 5.20 13.76
CA ALA A 58 -10.43 4.23 14.73
C ALA A 58 -11.53 3.56 15.58
N GLY A 59 -12.55 4.32 15.98
CA GLY A 59 -13.67 3.81 16.77
C GLY A 59 -14.44 2.70 16.05
N PRO A 60 -15.02 2.97 14.87
CA PRO A 60 -15.72 1.96 14.08
C PRO A 60 -14.83 0.75 13.72
N LEU A 61 -13.57 0.96 13.35
CA LEU A 61 -12.65 -0.14 13.06
C LEU A 61 -12.42 -1.03 14.28
N THR A 62 -12.28 -0.47 15.47
CA THR A 62 -12.15 -1.25 16.72
C THR A 62 -13.40 -2.09 16.97
N GLN A 63 -14.60 -1.52 16.78
CA GLN A 63 -15.87 -2.24 16.93
C GLN A 63 -16.01 -3.39 15.92
N LEU A 64 -15.47 -3.21 14.72
CA LEU A 64 -15.45 -4.21 13.66
C LEU A 64 -14.42 -5.34 13.91
N GLY A 65 -13.50 -5.15 14.85
CA GLY A 65 -12.52 -6.14 15.29
C GLY A 65 -11.09 -5.87 14.81
N TYR A 66 -10.77 -4.66 14.36
CA TYR A 66 -9.38 -4.28 14.10
C TYR A 66 -8.61 -4.05 15.41
N GLU A 67 -7.35 -4.48 15.40
CA GLU A 67 -6.34 -4.12 16.40
C GLU A 67 -5.74 -2.76 16.01
N VAL A 68 -6.32 -1.67 16.54
CA VAL A 68 -5.79 -0.31 16.33
C VAL A 68 -4.54 -0.10 17.20
N GLY A 69 -3.49 0.46 16.62
CA GLY A 69 -2.18 0.63 17.25
C GLY A 69 -1.37 -0.65 17.36
N TRP A 70 -1.72 -1.71 16.60
CA TRP A 70 -1.00 -3.00 16.65
C TRP A 70 0.50 -2.85 16.32
N ASP A 71 0.81 -1.91 15.45
CA ASP A 71 2.16 -1.48 15.13
C ASP A 71 2.44 -0.15 15.81
N ALA A 72 3.08 -0.20 16.99
CA ALA A 72 3.29 0.93 17.88
C ALA A 72 4.39 1.91 17.44
N ARG A 73 4.92 1.76 16.21
CA ARG A 73 5.89 2.70 15.65
C ARG A 73 5.20 3.98 15.21
N CYS A 74 5.88 5.12 15.41
CA CYS A 74 5.43 6.38 14.87
C CYS A 74 5.81 6.45 13.39
N TYR A 75 4.83 6.71 12.54
CA TYR A 75 5.00 6.83 11.11
C TYR A 75 4.74 8.27 10.69
N PRO A 76 5.77 9.14 10.67
CA PRO A 76 5.64 10.42 10.00
C PRO A 76 5.37 10.15 8.52
N SER A 77 4.36 10.84 7.99
CA SER A 77 3.92 10.72 6.61
C SER A 77 3.84 12.13 6.04
N PRO A 78 4.96 12.75 5.63
CA PRO A 78 4.88 14.02 4.93
C PRO A 78 4.15 13.80 3.62
N VAL A 79 3.16 14.63 3.33
CA VAL A 79 2.35 14.61 2.11
C VAL A 79 2.11 16.05 1.72
N ASP A 80 2.39 16.40 0.45
CA ASP A 80 2.30 17.78 -0.05
C ASP A 80 3.04 18.81 0.81
N GLY A 81 4.20 18.43 1.36
CA GLY A 81 5.00 19.29 2.24
C GLY A 81 4.38 19.54 3.63
N CYS A 82 3.33 18.80 4.00
CA CYS A 82 2.69 18.85 5.30
C CYS A 82 2.92 17.56 6.10
N ASP A 83 3.00 17.65 7.43
CA ASP A 83 3.23 16.49 8.29
C ASP A 83 1.93 15.82 8.75
N TYR A 84 1.85 14.50 8.53
CA TYR A 84 0.79 13.64 9.03
C TYR A 84 1.35 12.49 9.87
N ILE A 85 0.50 11.88 10.69
CA ILE A 85 0.82 10.67 11.46
C ILE A 85 -0.13 9.54 11.05
N ASN A 86 0.42 8.36 10.82
CA ASN A 86 -0.36 7.15 10.58
C ASN A 86 -0.54 6.35 11.88
N VAL A 87 -1.78 6.14 12.29
CA VAL A 87 -2.13 5.13 13.29
C VAL A 87 -2.47 3.83 12.56
N SER A 88 -1.67 2.80 12.82
CA SER A 88 -1.84 1.48 12.20
C SER A 88 -3.08 0.78 12.74
N ALA A 89 -3.77 0.02 11.90
CA ALA A 89 -4.76 -0.95 12.34
C ALA A 89 -4.62 -2.23 11.52
N LYS A 90 -4.82 -3.39 12.16
CA LYS A 90 -4.77 -4.69 11.50
C LYS A 90 -5.98 -5.52 11.84
N LEU A 91 -6.49 -6.22 10.85
CA LEU A 91 -7.57 -7.16 11.01
C LEU A 91 -7.02 -8.58 11.20
N PRO A 92 -7.44 -9.32 12.25
CA PRO A 92 -7.05 -10.72 12.40
C PRO A 92 -7.47 -11.59 11.21
N ALA A 93 -6.60 -12.54 10.86
CA ALA A 93 -6.74 -13.35 9.64
C ALA A 93 -7.99 -14.25 9.64
N ASP A 94 -8.50 -14.60 10.82
CA ASP A 94 -9.69 -15.42 11.07
C ASP A 94 -10.95 -14.60 11.38
N SER A 95 -10.87 -13.27 11.32
CA SER A 95 -11.98 -12.38 11.64
C SER A 95 -13.17 -12.55 10.68
N ALA A 96 -14.37 -12.26 11.19
CA ALA A 96 -15.59 -12.26 10.39
C ALA A 96 -15.60 -11.14 9.36
N ALA A 97 -15.09 -9.95 9.70
CA ALA A 97 -15.01 -8.81 8.80
C ALA A 97 -14.15 -9.13 7.58
N ARG A 98 -13.01 -9.82 7.76
CA ARG A 98 -12.15 -10.22 6.64
C ARG A 98 -12.89 -11.14 5.66
N ARG A 99 -13.74 -12.04 6.14
CA ARG A 99 -14.57 -12.89 5.25
C ARG A 99 -15.59 -12.09 4.43
N ARG A 100 -15.97 -10.89 4.89
CA ARG A 100 -16.84 -9.95 4.18
C ARG A 100 -16.10 -8.96 3.28
N GLY A 101 -14.80 -9.18 3.03
CA GLY A 101 -14.00 -8.38 2.09
C GLY A 101 -13.26 -7.20 2.69
N TRP A 102 -13.25 -7.04 4.03
CA TRP A 102 -12.49 -5.96 4.68
C TRP A 102 -10.98 -6.09 4.48
N PHE A 103 -10.32 -4.92 4.44
CA PHE A 103 -8.87 -4.78 4.25
C PHE A 103 -8.11 -5.44 5.39
N ASP A 104 -6.96 -6.06 5.09
CA ASP A 104 -6.14 -6.68 6.13
C ASP A 104 -5.47 -5.62 7.05
N HIS A 105 -5.19 -4.43 6.51
CA HIS A 105 -4.57 -3.31 7.22
C HIS A 105 -5.24 -1.96 6.90
N VAL A 106 -5.14 -1.01 7.82
CA VAL A 106 -5.57 0.39 7.60
C VAL A 106 -4.53 1.35 8.17
N ALA A 107 -4.16 2.38 7.40
CA ALA A 107 -3.50 3.59 7.91
C ALA A 107 -4.56 4.64 8.22
N ILE A 108 -4.73 4.97 9.50
CA ILE A 108 -5.57 6.09 9.92
C ILE A 108 -4.65 7.31 9.96
N VAL A 109 -4.73 8.14 8.93
CA VAL A 109 -3.82 9.27 8.70
C VAL A 109 -4.46 10.54 9.25
N HIS A 110 -3.79 11.22 10.18
CA HIS A 110 -4.29 12.47 10.73
C HIS A 110 -3.23 13.58 10.68
N PRO A 111 -3.65 14.85 10.50
CA PRO A 111 -2.73 15.97 10.43
C PRO A 111 -2.03 16.19 11.78
N VAL A 112 -0.77 16.64 11.73
CA VAL A 112 0.00 17.03 12.93
C VAL A 112 -0.35 18.43 13.39
N ASP A 113 -0.62 19.34 12.45
CA ASP A 113 -0.90 20.74 12.72
C ASP A 113 -2.05 21.30 11.87
N ILE A 114 -2.34 22.60 12.06
CA ILE A 114 -3.42 23.29 11.35
C ILE A 114 -3.14 23.36 9.84
N ALA A 115 -1.88 23.52 9.43
CA ALA A 115 -1.53 23.62 8.01
C ALA A 115 -1.79 22.30 7.28
N ALA A 116 -1.38 21.17 7.86
CA ALA A 116 -1.69 19.83 7.36
C ALA A 116 -3.20 19.58 7.33
N ARG A 117 -3.92 20.01 8.38
CA ARG A 117 -5.38 19.89 8.42
C ARG A 117 -6.04 20.69 7.30
N ASP A 118 -5.64 21.94 7.10
CA ASP A 118 -6.24 22.81 6.10
C ASP A 118 -5.91 22.31 4.69
N GLN A 119 -4.70 21.81 4.45
CA GLN A 119 -4.29 21.14 3.21
C GLN A 119 -5.12 19.87 2.93
N MET A 120 -5.41 19.08 3.96
CA MET A 120 -6.24 17.88 3.85
C MET A 120 -7.69 18.23 3.48
N ILE A 121 -8.27 19.26 4.10
CA ILE A 121 -9.67 19.64 3.90
C ILE A 121 -9.88 20.42 2.59
N SER A 122 -8.89 21.20 2.14
CA SER A 122 -9.00 22.04 0.94
C SER A 122 -9.31 21.26 -0.33
N GLN A 123 -9.00 19.95 -0.37
CA GLN A 123 -9.22 19.06 -1.50
C GLN A 123 -10.69 18.72 -1.75
N GLY A 124 -11.57 18.92 -0.76
CA GLY A 124 -13.02 18.76 -0.94
C GLY A 124 -13.52 17.31 -0.98
N TYR A 125 -12.68 16.29 -0.71
CA TYR A 125 -13.08 14.88 -0.64
C TYR A 125 -13.92 14.52 0.59
N GLY A 126 -14.09 15.47 1.52
CA GLY A 126 -14.74 15.27 2.80
C GLY A 126 -13.75 14.91 3.91
N ASN A 127 -14.29 14.51 5.05
CA ASN A 127 -13.53 14.09 6.20
C ASN A 127 -14.41 13.11 6.99
N PRO A 128 -14.04 11.82 7.08
CA PRO A 128 -12.83 11.20 6.49
C PRO A 128 -12.90 11.05 4.95
N PHE A 129 -11.76 10.74 4.31
CA PHE A 129 -11.71 10.28 2.91
C PHE A 129 -10.69 9.14 2.72
N LEU A 130 -10.96 8.27 1.75
CA LEU A 130 -10.02 7.23 1.31
C LEU A 130 -8.99 7.83 0.37
N HIS A 131 -7.73 7.86 0.80
CA HIS A 131 -6.64 8.43 0.01
C HIS A 131 -6.15 7.45 -1.05
N HIS A 132 -5.77 6.24 -0.64
CA HIS A 132 -5.44 5.17 -1.56
C HIS A 132 -5.82 3.79 -1.01
N LEU A 133 -5.98 2.82 -1.91
CA LEU A 133 -6.19 1.41 -1.61
C LEU A 133 -5.04 0.58 -2.16
N THR A 134 -4.66 -0.48 -1.46
CA THR A 134 -3.54 -1.34 -1.86
C THR A 134 -4.03 -2.74 -2.18
N TRP A 135 -3.78 -3.22 -3.39
CA TRP A 135 -3.96 -4.64 -3.72
C TRP A 135 -2.76 -5.45 -3.27
N GLY A 136 -3.04 -6.54 -2.53
CA GLY A 136 -2.02 -7.51 -2.18
C GLY A 136 -1.73 -8.44 -3.35
N ILE A 137 -0.47 -8.52 -3.79
CA ILE A 137 0.00 -9.48 -4.79
C ILE A 137 0.27 -10.82 -4.11
N VAL A 138 -0.20 -11.90 -4.72
CA VAL A 138 0.13 -13.26 -4.24
C VAL A 138 1.61 -13.53 -4.51
N PRO A 139 2.43 -13.79 -3.48
CA PRO A 139 3.85 -14.02 -3.65
C PRO A 139 4.14 -15.41 -4.23
N PRO A 140 5.28 -15.60 -4.91
CA PRO A 140 5.76 -16.94 -5.23
C PRO A 140 6.01 -17.72 -3.94
N ALA A 141 5.71 -19.03 -3.94
CA ALA A 141 5.93 -19.87 -2.76
C ALA A 141 7.39 -19.79 -2.29
N ARG A 142 7.61 -19.53 -1.00
CA ARG A 142 8.95 -19.25 -0.43
C ARG A 142 9.98 -20.36 -0.64
N GLN A 143 9.57 -21.62 -0.60
CA GLN A 143 10.44 -22.81 -0.71
C GLN A 143 11.67 -22.74 0.20
N GLY A 144 11.47 -22.99 1.49
CA GLY A 144 12.54 -23.00 2.49
C GLY A 144 12.51 -21.77 3.40
N LYS A 145 13.57 -21.62 4.22
CA LYS A 145 13.64 -20.58 5.25
C LYS A 145 14.61 -19.44 4.91
N GLU A 146 15.53 -19.64 3.97
CA GLU A 146 16.58 -18.67 3.67
C GLU A 146 16.04 -17.42 2.94
N ASP A 147 16.21 -16.26 3.57
CA ASP A 147 15.73 -14.98 3.04
C ASP A 147 16.42 -14.62 1.72
N LEU A 148 17.73 -14.84 1.57
CA LEU A 148 18.45 -14.48 0.35
C LEU A 148 18.01 -15.34 -0.85
N ALA A 149 17.82 -16.65 -0.63
CA ALA A 149 17.29 -17.55 -1.66
C ALA A 149 15.88 -17.14 -2.10
N TYR A 150 15.07 -16.65 -1.15
CA TYR A 150 13.74 -16.13 -1.46
C TYR A 150 13.79 -14.75 -2.14
N ALA A 151 14.68 -13.85 -1.72
CA ALA A 151 14.93 -12.54 -2.35
C ALA A 151 15.24 -12.69 -3.85
N ASN A 152 16.07 -13.67 -4.19
CA ASN A 152 16.41 -14.05 -5.57
C ASN A 152 15.20 -14.44 -6.45
N ARG A 153 14.05 -14.72 -5.84
CA ARG A 153 12.83 -15.12 -6.55
C ARG A 153 11.75 -14.04 -6.47
N VAL A 154 11.53 -13.48 -5.28
CA VAL A 154 10.44 -12.53 -5.02
C VAL A 154 10.71 -11.15 -5.60
N ILE A 155 11.98 -10.69 -5.63
CA ILE A 155 12.32 -9.38 -6.19
C ILE A 155 12.15 -9.38 -7.72
N PRO A 156 12.76 -10.32 -8.49
CA PRO A 156 12.50 -10.38 -9.94
C PRO A 156 11.02 -10.58 -10.28
N TYR A 157 10.28 -11.34 -9.46
CA TYR A 157 8.84 -11.49 -9.61
C TYR A 157 8.12 -10.14 -9.49
N MET A 158 8.43 -9.33 -8.47
CA MET A 158 7.78 -8.03 -8.31
C MET A 158 8.20 -7.01 -9.38
N VAL A 159 9.43 -7.11 -9.91
CA VAL A 159 9.86 -6.34 -11.09
C VAL A 159 9.02 -6.71 -12.33
N ASP A 160 8.77 -8.00 -12.58
CA ASP A 160 7.88 -8.42 -13.67
C ASP A 160 6.44 -7.96 -13.45
N VAL A 161 5.92 -8.04 -12.22
CA VAL A 161 4.59 -7.52 -11.86
C VAL A 161 4.52 -6.01 -12.13
N ARG A 162 5.54 -5.22 -11.75
CA ARG A 162 5.60 -3.78 -12.05
C ARG A 162 5.59 -3.51 -13.55
N ARG A 163 6.39 -4.25 -14.31
CA ARG A 163 6.45 -4.13 -15.77
C ARG A 163 5.10 -4.43 -16.42
N ARG A 164 4.43 -5.52 -16.03
CA ARG A 164 3.11 -5.90 -16.55
C ARG A 164 2.01 -4.94 -16.11
N MET A 165 2.11 -4.39 -14.89
CA MET A 165 1.21 -3.32 -14.43
C MET A 165 1.33 -2.08 -15.31
N ARG A 166 2.52 -1.67 -15.72
CA ARG A 166 2.68 -0.59 -16.71
C ARG A 166 1.85 -0.85 -17.97
N ASP A 167 1.90 -2.08 -18.49
CA ASP A 167 1.19 -2.48 -19.69
C ASP A 167 -0.33 -2.50 -19.45
N VAL A 168 -0.77 -2.93 -18.25
CA VAL A 168 -2.16 -2.81 -17.81
C VAL A 168 -2.62 -1.37 -17.83
N ILE A 169 -1.88 -0.48 -17.18
CA ILE A 169 -2.40 0.84 -16.81
C ILE A 169 -2.18 1.88 -17.92
N GLY A 170 -1.20 1.65 -18.79
CA GLY A 170 -0.86 2.51 -19.91
C GLY A 170 0.11 3.64 -19.58
N GLN A 171 0.67 3.66 -18.36
CA GLN A 171 1.66 4.64 -17.92
C GLN A 171 2.68 4.03 -16.96
N PRO A 172 3.87 4.65 -16.78
CA PRO A 172 4.87 4.18 -15.83
C PRO A 172 4.31 4.11 -14.40
N PRO A 173 4.46 2.97 -13.70
CA PRO A 173 4.16 2.89 -12.28
C PRO A 173 5.16 3.72 -11.46
N GLY A 174 4.80 4.03 -10.22
CA GLY A 174 5.68 4.68 -9.26
C GLY A 174 6.95 3.87 -8.95
N THR A 175 7.80 4.46 -8.11
CA THR A 175 9.03 3.89 -7.57
C THR A 175 8.77 2.52 -6.98
N LEU A 176 9.61 1.56 -7.35
CA LEU A 176 9.63 0.24 -6.74
C LEU A 176 10.34 0.33 -5.39
N ILE A 177 9.59 0.06 -4.33
CA ILE A 177 10.10 0.10 -2.96
C ILE A 177 10.32 -1.34 -2.50
N LEU A 178 11.55 -1.62 -2.09
CA LEU A 178 11.99 -2.93 -1.63
C LEU A 178 12.39 -2.83 -0.16
N ALA A 179 11.43 -3.06 0.75
CA ALA A 179 11.73 -3.22 2.16
C ALA A 179 12.07 -4.70 2.42
N LEU A 180 13.33 -4.98 2.72
CA LEU A 180 13.90 -6.32 2.77
C LEU A 180 14.40 -6.67 4.18
N PRO A 181 14.52 -7.97 4.54
CA PRO A 181 15.17 -8.36 5.79
C PRO A 181 16.59 -7.80 5.87
N SER A 182 17.02 -7.34 7.05
CA SER A 182 18.35 -6.77 7.26
C SER A 182 19.49 -7.71 6.82
N GLY A 183 19.31 -9.03 7.03
CA GLY A 183 20.26 -10.05 6.58
C GLY A 183 20.42 -10.15 5.07
N VAL A 184 19.41 -9.75 4.29
CA VAL A 184 19.50 -9.68 2.82
C VAL A 184 20.30 -8.46 2.41
N VAL A 185 19.95 -7.29 2.95
CA VAL A 185 20.61 -6.01 2.62
C VAL A 185 22.08 -5.99 3.05
N SER A 186 22.41 -6.64 4.17
CA SER A 186 23.78 -6.72 4.67
C SER A 186 24.60 -7.88 4.09
N HIS A 187 24.03 -8.66 3.17
CA HIS A 187 24.74 -9.79 2.57
C HIS A 187 25.90 -9.32 1.69
N ARG A 188 27.05 -9.99 1.76
CA ARG A 188 28.27 -9.60 1.02
C ARG A 188 28.08 -9.51 -0.50
N ASP A 189 27.17 -10.32 -1.04
CA ASP A 189 26.89 -10.42 -2.47
C ASP A 189 25.72 -9.50 -2.89
N PHE A 190 25.18 -8.69 -1.97
CA PHE A 190 23.97 -7.89 -2.20
C PHE A 190 24.10 -6.93 -3.39
N ASP A 191 25.22 -6.22 -3.54
CA ASP A 191 25.40 -5.26 -4.64
C ASP A 191 25.35 -5.94 -6.02
N SER A 192 26.00 -7.10 -6.13
CA SER A 192 25.97 -7.89 -7.37
C SER A 192 24.58 -8.47 -7.64
N LEU A 193 23.90 -8.96 -6.60
CA LEU A 193 22.57 -9.57 -6.73
C LEU A 193 21.50 -8.52 -7.05
N SER A 194 21.50 -7.38 -6.36
CA SER A 194 20.56 -6.28 -6.59
C SER A 194 20.72 -5.67 -7.98
N SER A 195 21.95 -5.48 -8.46
CA SER A 195 22.22 -5.05 -9.84
C SER A 195 21.64 -6.04 -10.87
N HIS A 196 21.66 -7.34 -10.56
CA HIS A 196 21.06 -8.36 -11.42
C HIS A 196 19.52 -8.35 -11.35
N TRP A 197 18.94 -8.28 -10.15
CA TRP A 197 17.48 -8.26 -9.97
C TRP A 197 16.83 -7.03 -10.61
N LEU A 198 17.54 -5.91 -10.62
CA LEU A 198 17.04 -4.59 -11.04
C LEU A 198 17.63 -4.12 -12.37
N ALA A 199 18.20 -5.02 -13.17
CA ALA A 199 18.89 -4.66 -14.42
C ALA A 199 18.03 -3.81 -15.38
N ASP A 200 16.71 -4.01 -15.35
CA ASP A 200 15.74 -3.30 -16.20
C ASP A 200 14.99 -2.16 -15.48
N VAL A 201 15.41 -1.80 -14.26
CA VAL A 201 14.78 -0.74 -13.45
C VAL A 201 15.78 0.40 -13.28
N SER A 202 15.36 1.63 -13.60
CA SER A 202 16.20 2.81 -13.39
C SER A 202 16.55 2.96 -11.90
N PRO A 203 17.79 3.30 -11.53
CA PRO A 203 18.17 3.59 -10.15
C PRO A 203 17.30 4.67 -9.49
N ASP A 204 16.75 5.60 -10.29
CA ASP A 204 15.87 6.65 -9.78
C ASP A 204 14.46 6.13 -9.45
N GLU A 205 14.04 5.03 -10.10
CA GLU A 205 12.74 4.36 -9.92
C GLU A 205 12.78 3.21 -8.90
N VAL A 206 13.85 3.08 -8.13
CA VAL A 206 13.95 2.06 -7.07
C VAL A 206 14.43 2.66 -5.76
N GLN A 207 13.90 2.10 -4.67
CA GLN A 207 14.33 2.38 -3.32
C GLN A 207 14.46 1.07 -2.55
N ILE A 208 15.64 0.82 -1.97
CA ILE A 208 15.90 -0.38 -1.18
C ILE A 208 16.13 0.03 0.27
N GLU A 209 15.45 -0.66 1.17
CA GLU A 209 15.53 -0.39 2.59
C GLU A 209 15.58 -1.66 3.42
N SER A 210 16.21 -1.56 4.59
CA SER A 210 16.15 -2.61 5.59
C SER A 210 14.86 -2.47 6.41
N MET A 211 14.05 -3.52 6.39
CA MET A 211 12.81 -3.64 7.14
C MET A 211 13.07 -4.03 8.59
N GLN A 212 12.43 -3.33 9.54
CA GLN A 212 12.57 -3.61 10.98
C GLN A 212 11.65 -4.74 11.45
N GLY A 213 10.47 -4.89 10.87
CA GLY A 213 9.50 -5.94 11.20
C GLY A 213 9.84 -7.33 10.67
N GLY A 214 11.06 -7.52 10.14
CA GLY A 214 11.45 -8.71 9.38
C GLY A 214 10.64 -8.86 8.09
N GLY A 215 10.86 -9.97 7.38
CA GLY A 215 10.10 -10.30 6.17
C GLY A 215 10.32 -9.32 5.02
N PHE A 216 9.38 -9.33 4.08
CA PHE A 216 9.43 -8.63 2.81
C PHE A 216 8.18 -7.75 2.66
N LEU A 217 8.38 -6.51 2.24
CA LEU A 217 7.34 -5.63 1.73
C LEU A 217 7.86 -4.96 0.46
N LEU A 218 7.34 -5.39 -0.68
CA LEU A 218 7.70 -4.84 -1.98
C LEU A 218 6.47 -4.16 -2.56
N GLN A 219 6.55 -2.88 -2.90
CA GLN A 219 5.38 -2.11 -3.30
C GLN A 219 5.71 -1.03 -4.31
N PHE A 220 4.69 -0.58 -5.03
CA PHE A 220 4.75 0.60 -5.88
C PHE A 220 3.33 1.12 -6.12
N PHE A 221 3.20 2.42 -6.33
CA PHE A 221 1.94 3.00 -6.79
C PHE A 221 1.71 2.64 -8.26
N VAL A 222 0.45 2.34 -8.58
CA VAL A 222 0.00 2.08 -9.95
C VAL A 222 0.29 3.33 -10.80
N LEU A 223 0.13 4.55 -10.24
CA LEU A 223 0.34 5.84 -10.91
C LEU A 223 0.99 6.87 -9.99
N THR A 224 1.64 7.89 -10.56
CA THR A 224 2.03 9.15 -9.87
C THR A 224 0.78 9.86 -9.32
N GLY A 225 0.78 10.24 -8.03
CA GLY A 225 -0.43 10.71 -7.33
C GLY A 225 -1.48 9.61 -7.12
N GLY A 226 -1.06 8.35 -7.22
CA GLY A 226 -1.94 7.19 -7.42
C GLY A 226 -2.89 6.90 -6.26
N ARG A 227 -4.15 6.67 -6.62
CA ARG A 227 -5.21 6.22 -5.71
C ARG A 227 -5.15 4.71 -5.41
N ILE A 228 -4.38 3.97 -6.20
CA ILE A 228 -4.17 2.53 -6.07
C ILE A 228 -2.68 2.22 -5.95
N GLU A 229 -2.34 1.42 -4.95
CA GLU A 229 -1.03 0.83 -4.74
C GLU A 229 -1.11 -0.68 -4.98
N VAL A 230 0.00 -1.30 -5.34
CA VAL A 230 0.15 -2.75 -5.24
C VAL A 230 1.30 -3.08 -4.30
N ALA A 231 1.09 -4.08 -3.45
CA ALA A 231 2.07 -4.51 -2.47
C ALA A 231 2.15 -6.03 -2.40
N LEU A 232 3.35 -6.55 -2.26
CA LEU A 232 3.63 -7.93 -1.90
C LEU A 232 4.20 -7.92 -0.48
N ARG A 233 3.44 -8.52 0.43
CA ARG A 233 3.82 -8.66 1.84
C ARG A 233 4.06 -10.12 2.15
N GLU A 234 5.21 -10.42 2.76
CA GLU A 234 5.46 -11.77 3.28
C GLU A 234 6.30 -11.78 4.56
N GLY A 235 5.79 -12.47 5.58
CA GLY A 235 6.51 -12.76 6.83
C GLY A 235 6.89 -11.55 7.67
N THR A 236 6.27 -10.39 7.44
CA THR A 236 6.55 -9.14 8.17
C THR A 236 5.47 -8.81 9.19
N THR A 237 5.89 -8.24 10.31
CA THR A 237 4.99 -7.68 11.35
C THR A 237 4.80 -6.17 11.21
N GLN A 238 5.20 -5.61 10.09
CA GLN A 238 5.15 -4.17 9.86
C GLN A 238 4.07 -3.83 8.86
N THR A 239 3.30 -2.78 9.15
CA THR A 239 2.24 -2.30 8.25
C THR A 239 2.83 -1.44 7.13
N PHE A 240 3.64 -0.45 7.52
CA PHE A 240 4.20 0.58 6.64
C PHE A 240 5.71 0.59 6.73
N ASN A 241 6.42 0.97 5.66
CA ASN A 241 7.85 1.21 5.74
C ASN A 241 8.14 2.68 6.13
N PRO A 242 8.86 2.99 7.23
CA PRO A 242 8.92 4.33 7.82
C PRO A 242 10.04 5.19 7.22
N LYS A 243 10.90 4.63 6.38
CA LYS A 243 12.08 5.29 5.81
C LYS A 243 11.91 5.66 4.33
N SER A 244 10.78 5.29 3.72
CA SER A 244 10.46 5.63 2.34
C SER A 244 9.91 7.05 2.16
N VAL A 245 10.03 7.85 3.21
CA VAL A 245 9.41 9.15 3.39
C VAL A 245 9.84 10.17 2.32
N ASP A 246 11.11 10.20 1.91
CA ASP A 246 11.61 11.30 1.08
C ASP A 246 11.28 11.18 -0.43
N LYS A 247 11.09 9.96 -0.96
CA LYS A 247 10.72 9.74 -2.38
C LYS A 247 9.23 9.48 -2.56
N ILE A 248 8.60 8.69 -1.67
CA ILE A 248 7.14 8.45 -1.72
C ILE A 248 6.37 9.78 -1.64
N SER A 249 6.78 10.68 -0.73
CA SER A 249 6.09 11.97 -0.52
C SER A 249 6.32 13.00 -1.63
N ARG A 250 7.42 12.88 -2.38
CA ARG A 250 7.80 13.87 -3.40
C ARG A 250 7.15 13.57 -4.75
N ASP A 251 7.03 12.29 -5.09
CA ASP A 251 6.66 11.87 -6.45
C ASP A 251 5.36 11.04 -6.52
N GLU A 252 4.82 10.53 -5.40
CA GLU A 252 3.80 9.46 -5.45
C GLU A 252 2.55 9.65 -4.58
N ILE A 253 2.66 10.29 -3.42
CA ILE A 253 1.55 10.52 -2.49
C ILE A 253 1.24 12.02 -2.42
N SER A 254 0.07 12.40 -2.94
CA SER A 254 -0.50 13.75 -2.81
C SER A 254 -1.90 13.66 -2.24
N THR A 255 -2.28 14.59 -1.35
CA THR A 255 -3.67 14.69 -0.91
C THR A 255 -4.59 15.12 -2.03
N ASP A 256 -4.08 15.77 -3.08
CA ASP A 256 -4.80 16.00 -4.33
C ASP A 256 -4.90 14.68 -5.11
N GLN A 257 -6.12 14.16 -5.23
CA GLN A 257 -6.38 12.94 -5.97
C GLN A 257 -6.60 13.21 -7.47
N GLY A 258 -6.56 14.47 -7.94
CA GLY A 258 -6.79 14.87 -9.32
C GLY A 258 -8.20 14.52 -9.85
N VAL A 259 -8.37 14.58 -11.17
CA VAL A 259 -9.54 14.03 -11.89
C VAL A 259 -9.15 12.65 -12.43
N ALA A 260 -10.05 11.66 -12.35
CA ALA A 260 -9.77 10.31 -12.82
C ALA A 260 -9.28 10.30 -14.30
N PRO A 261 -8.27 9.50 -14.66
CA PRO A 261 -7.82 9.42 -16.05
C PRO A 261 -8.97 8.89 -16.93
N GLY A 262 -9.51 9.71 -17.83
CA GLY A 262 -10.52 9.30 -18.81
C GLY A 262 -11.82 10.10 -18.88
N THR A 263 -11.96 11.22 -18.15
CA THR A 263 -13.14 12.12 -18.26
C THR A 263 -12.87 13.43 -19.01
N GLY A 264 -11.95 13.40 -19.99
CA GLY A 264 -11.65 14.52 -20.89
C GLY A 264 -12.05 14.23 -22.33
#